data_AF-A0AAE4JW81-F1
#
_entry.id   AF-A0AAE4JW81-F1
#
_cell.length_a   1.000
_cell.length_b   1.000
_cell.length_c   1.000
_cell.angle_alpha   90.00
_cell.angle_beta   90.00
_cell.angle_gamma   90.00
#
_symmetry.space_group_name_H-M   'P 1'
#
loop_
_entity.id
_entity.type
_entity.pdbx_description
1 polymer ?
#
loop_
_entity_poly.entity_id
_entity_poly.type
_entity_poly.pdbx_seq_one_letter_code
_entity_poly.pdbx_strand_id
1 'polypeptide(L)'
;MAIDYFVKYFNEEVFDLPRLLNDDFFQLVKILFNAKHYVSASKLLVVAIDSIGFIEYGDISENTFIKWLKTYSEISSLGITAEELWEHRNSLLHMSNLQSRKVATGRVRALIPYIGKLHPNVELDEKDTGCYNLFSLIKIIAQACSNWCLTYDKDRNKIQSFVERYDLIVSDARMLHIEYHEPQNY
;
A
#
# COMPACT_ATOMS: atom_id res chain seq x y z
N MET A 1 24.32 2.54 8.28
CA MET A 1 24.82 2.17 6.93
C MET A 1 23.59 1.96 6.08
N ALA A 2 23.18 2.97 5.31
CA ALA A 2 22.16 2.77 4.31
C ALA A 2 22.77 1.84 3.26
N ILE A 3 22.21 0.64 3.08
CA ILE A 3 22.54 -0.18 1.92
C ILE A 3 22.19 0.69 0.70
N ASP A 4 23.19 0.98 -0.13
CA ASP A 4 23.13 2.00 -1.17
C ASP A 4 22.15 1.59 -2.27
N TYR A 5 20.87 1.94 -2.07
CA TYR A 5 19.81 1.75 -3.04
C TYR A 5 19.90 2.79 -4.17
N PHE A 6 20.71 3.85 -4.02
CA PHE A 6 20.86 4.86 -5.06
C PHE A 6 21.43 4.24 -6.32
N VAL A 7 22.45 3.39 -6.21
CA VAL A 7 23.05 2.71 -7.38
C VAL A 7 22.01 1.90 -8.18
N LYS A 8 20.97 1.38 -7.52
CA LYS A 8 19.95 0.55 -8.17
C LYS A 8 18.84 1.36 -8.86
N TYR A 9 18.47 2.52 -8.30
CA TYR A 9 17.28 3.27 -8.72
C TYR A 9 17.57 4.70 -9.19
N PHE A 10 18.76 5.23 -8.94
CA PHE A 10 19.24 6.51 -9.45
C PHE A 10 20.39 6.23 -10.41
N ASN A 11 20.13 6.35 -11.71
CA ASN A 11 21.20 6.44 -12.69
C ASN A 11 21.54 7.92 -12.95
N GLU A 12 22.62 8.20 -13.67
CA GLU A 12 23.17 9.55 -13.86
C GLU A 12 22.15 10.58 -14.44
N GLU A 13 21.02 10.13 -14.99
CA GLU A 13 20.01 11.00 -15.63
C GLU A 13 18.56 10.79 -15.14
N VAL A 14 18.24 9.67 -14.50
CA VAL A 14 16.87 9.23 -14.22
C VAL A 14 16.74 8.55 -12.85
N PHE A 15 15.75 9.00 -12.09
CA PHE A 15 15.25 8.30 -10.91
C PHE A 15 14.17 7.29 -11.33
N ASP A 16 14.48 6.00 -11.29
CA ASP A 16 13.58 4.87 -11.60
C ASP A 16 12.66 4.56 -10.40
N LEU A 17 11.82 5.54 -10.06
CA LEU A 17 10.79 5.41 -9.05
C LEU A 17 9.82 4.23 -9.32
N PRO A 18 9.36 3.97 -10.56
CA PRO A 18 8.47 2.83 -10.83
C PRO A 18 9.05 1.49 -10.40
N ARG A 19 10.34 1.23 -10.69
CA ARG A 19 11.00 0.00 -10.27
C ARG A 19 11.16 -0.09 -8.76
N LEU A 20 11.55 1.01 -8.11
CA LEU A 20 11.63 1.09 -6.66
C LEU A 20 10.29 0.74 -6.00
N LEU A 21 9.19 1.33 -6.48
CA LEU A 21 7.86 1.05 -5.94
C LEU A 21 7.44 -0.40 -6.18
N ASN A 22 7.77 -0.96 -7.33
CA ASN A 22 7.50 -2.37 -7.59
C ASN A 22 8.20 -3.28 -6.58
N ASP A 23 9.51 -3.08 -6.42
CA ASP A 23 10.36 -3.97 -5.61
C ASP A 23 9.98 -3.89 -4.12
N ASP A 24 9.73 -2.69 -3.61
CA ASP A 24 9.49 -2.48 -2.17
C ASP A 24 8.02 -2.65 -1.74
N PHE A 25 7.05 -2.36 -2.62
CA PHE A 25 5.64 -2.33 -2.23
C PHE A 25 4.77 -3.36 -2.95
N PHE A 26 4.98 -3.60 -4.25
CA PHE A 26 4.05 -4.43 -5.04
C PHE A 26 4.51 -5.87 -5.25
N GLN A 27 5.81 -6.15 -5.20
CA GLN A 27 6.34 -7.47 -5.52
C GLN A 27 5.76 -8.54 -4.58
N LEU A 28 5.82 -8.30 -3.27
CA LEU A 28 5.27 -9.24 -2.29
C LEU A 28 3.74 -9.33 -2.36
N VAL A 29 3.04 -8.22 -2.64
CA VAL A 29 1.58 -8.24 -2.87
C VAL A 29 1.24 -9.19 -4.02
N LYS A 30 1.97 -9.12 -5.13
CA LYS A 30 1.78 -9.99 -6.30
C LYS A 30 2.08 -11.46 -5.97
N ILE A 31 3.18 -11.73 -5.28
CA ILE A 31 3.58 -13.09 -4.87
C ILE A 31 2.47 -13.71 -4.00
N LEU A 32 2.03 -13.00 -2.96
CA LEU A 32 0.98 -13.50 -2.06
C LEU A 32 -0.37 -13.65 -2.75
N PHE A 33 -0.73 -12.70 -3.62
CA PHE A 33 -1.97 -12.76 -4.40
C PHE A 33 -1.97 -14.00 -5.31
N ASN A 34 -0.88 -14.24 -6.03
CA ASN A 34 -0.75 -15.40 -6.93
C ASN A 34 -0.73 -16.72 -6.15
N ALA A 35 -0.17 -16.73 -4.94
CA ALA A 35 -0.22 -17.84 -3.99
C ALA A 35 -1.59 -17.98 -3.28
N LYS A 36 -2.59 -17.17 -3.63
CA LYS A 36 -3.95 -17.14 -3.05
C LYS A 36 -4.01 -16.76 -1.56
N HIS A 37 -2.96 -16.14 -1.03
CA HIS A 37 -2.94 -15.55 0.31
C HIS A 37 -3.53 -14.13 0.29
N TYR A 38 -4.82 -14.02 -0.08
CA TYR A 38 -5.46 -12.74 -0.38
C TYR A 38 -5.50 -11.77 0.81
N VAL A 39 -5.80 -12.25 2.02
CA VAL A 39 -5.81 -11.40 3.22
C VAL A 39 -4.42 -10.82 3.50
N SER A 40 -3.37 -11.63 3.36
CA SER A 40 -1.98 -11.18 3.52
C SER A 40 -1.59 -10.19 2.43
N ALA A 41 -2.00 -10.43 1.19
CA ALA A 41 -1.81 -9.47 0.09
C ALA A 41 -2.52 -8.13 0.36
N SER A 42 -3.76 -8.15 0.87
CA SER A 42 -4.49 -6.95 1.28
C SER A 42 -3.77 -6.18 2.38
N LYS A 43 -3.24 -6.87 3.40
CA LYS A 43 -2.48 -6.25 4.48
C LYS A 43 -1.25 -5.52 3.96
N LEU A 44 -0.45 -6.17 3.12
CA LEU A 44 0.73 -5.52 2.52
C LEU A 44 0.34 -4.34 1.63
N LEU A 45 -0.76 -4.45 0.88
CA LEU A 45 -1.23 -3.36 0.03
C LEU A 45 -1.62 -2.12 0.84
N VAL A 46 -2.34 -2.28 1.96
CA VAL A 46 -2.72 -1.12 2.80
C VAL A 46 -1.52 -0.53 3.54
N VAL A 47 -0.55 -1.35 3.93
CA VAL A 47 0.74 -0.87 4.48
C VAL A 47 1.52 -0.08 3.44
N ALA A 48 1.54 -0.53 2.18
CA ALA A 48 2.19 0.21 1.10
C ALA A 48 1.58 1.61 0.91
N ILE A 49 0.24 1.75 1.00
CA ILE A 49 -0.42 3.05 0.91
C ILE A 49 -0.03 3.96 2.09
N ASP A 50 0.08 3.42 3.31
CA ASP A 50 0.59 4.19 4.46
C ASP A 50 2.00 4.73 4.19
N SER A 51 2.91 3.85 3.74
CA SER A 51 4.29 4.23 3.43
C SER A 51 4.36 5.28 2.33
N ILE A 52 3.60 5.11 1.25
CA ILE A 52 3.57 6.08 0.14
C ILE A 52 2.99 7.43 0.59
N GLY A 53 1.90 7.40 1.37
CA GLY A 53 1.31 8.62 1.92
C GLY A 53 2.29 9.39 2.81
N PHE A 54 3.04 8.69 3.66
CA PHE A 54 4.11 9.28 4.45
C PHE A 54 5.26 9.82 3.58
N ILE A 55 5.71 9.08 2.57
CA ILE A 55 6.77 9.56 1.66
C ILE A 55 6.35 10.86 0.97
N GLU A 56 5.12 10.94 0.47
CA GLU A 56 4.63 12.12 -0.24
C GLU A 56 4.44 13.33 0.68
N TYR A 57 3.82 13.15 1.85
CA TYR A 57 3.37 14.27 2.68
C TYR A 57 4.17 14.47 3.97
N GLY A 58 4.87 13.45 4.46
CA GLY A 58 5.55 13.45 5.75
C GLY A 58 4.56 13.45 6.92
N ASP A 59 5.01 13.98 8.06
CA ASP A 59 4.18 14.13 9.26
C ASP A 59 3.38 15.43 9.23
N ILE A 60 2.23 15.37 8.55
CA ILE A 60 1.23 16.44 8.59
C ILE A 60 0.07 16.07 9.52
N SER A 61 -0.72 17.07 9.91
CA SER A 61 -1.90 16.87 10.77
C SER A 61 -3.03 16.09 10.09
N GLU A 62 -3.06 16.08 8.75
CA GLU A 62 -4.04 15.35 7.97
C GLU A 62 -3.67 13.87 7.84
N ASN A 63 -4.66 12.99 7.72
CA ASN A 63 -4.42 11.58 7.45
C ASN A 63 -3.83 11.38 6.04
N THR A 64 -2.53 11.08 5.96
CA THR A 64 -1.79 10.97 4.70
C THR A 64 -2.27 9.84 3.81
N PHE A 65 -2.74 8.73 4.38
CA PHE A 65 -3.34 7.61 3.65
C PHE A 65 -4.60 8.05 2.88
N ILE A 66 -5.54 8.69 3.58
CA ILE A 66 -6.79 9.20 2.97
C ILE A 66 -6.46 10.29 1.94
N LYS A 67 -5.57 11.22 2.30
CA LYS A 67 -5.16 12.32 1.41
C LYS A 67 -4.56 11.81 0.12
N TRP A 68 -3.63 10.85 0.20
CA TRP A 68 -2.96 10.28 -0.96
C TRP A 68 -3.96 9.55 -1.87
N LEU A 69 -4.84 8.72 -1.30
CA LEU A 69 -5.88 8.05 -2.08
C LEU A 69 -6.80 9.04 -2.79
N LYS A 70 -7.28 10.07 -2.10
CA LYS A 70 -8.14 11.09 -2.72
C LYS A 70 -7.44 11.89 -3.81
N THR A 71 -6.13 12.07 -3.70
CA THR A 71 -5.34 12.89 -4.63
C THR A 71 -4.97 12.12 -5.88
N TYR A 72 -4.60 10.84 -5.76
CA TYR A 72 -4.00 10.10 -6.86
C TYR A 72 -4.84 8.94 -7.40
N SER A 73 -5.87 8.49 -6.68
CA SER A 73 -6.65 7.30 -7.04
C SER A 73 -8.11 7.60 -7.37
N GLU A 74 -8.68 6.78 -8.25
CA GLU A 74 -10.12 6.75 -8.56
C GLU A 74 -10.85 5.69 -7.71
N ILE A 75 -10.59 5.67 -6.39
CA ILE A 75 -11.08 4.62 -5.48
C ILE A 75 -12.62 4.50 -5.47
N SER A 76 -13.31 5.62 -5.69
CA SER A 76 -14.77 5.70 -5.78
C SER A 76 -15.35 4.81 -6.88
N SER A 77 -14.58 4.48 -7.92
CA SER A 77 -14.99 3.57 -8.99
C SER A 77 -15.23 2.12 -8.52
N LEU A 78 -14.76 1.76 -7.31
CA LEU A 78 -15.07 0.48 -6.66
C LEU A 78 -16.31 0.51 -5.77
N GLY A 79 -16.98 1.66 -5.65
CA GLY A 79 -18.13 1.84 -4.74
C GLY A 79 -17.73 1.93 -3.26
N ILE A 80 -16.46 2.22 -2.97
CA ILE A 80 -15.95 2.47 -1.61
C ILE A 80 -15.22 3.82 -1.53
N THR A 81 -15.08 4.35 -0.32
CA THR A 81 -14.37 5.61 -0.05
C THR A 81 -12.96 5.38 0.52
N ALA A 82 -12.12 6.42 0.48
CA ALA A 82 -10.80 6.39 1.11
C ALA A 82 -10.90 6.23 2.64
N GLU A 83 -11.91 6.84 3.27
CA GLU A 83 -12.22 6.71 4.69
C GLU A 83 -12.62 5.28 5.07
N GLU A 84 -13.46 4.64 4.25
CA GLU A 84 -13.84 3.25 4.45
C GLU A 84 -12.63 2.32 4.37
N LEU A 85 -11.74 2.54 3.39
CA LEU A 85 -10.52 1.75 3.25
C LEU A 85 -9.53 1.99 4.40
N TRP A 86 -9.43 3.23 4.91
CA TRP A 86 -8.63 3.55 6.09
C TRP A 86 -9.12 2.81 7.34
N GLU A 87 -10.44 2.81 7.59
CA GLU A 87 -11.00 2.09 8.73
C GLU A 87 -10.85 0.57 8.57
N HIS A 88 -11.00 0.05 7.36
CA HIS A 88 -10.73 -1.36 7.06
C HIS A 88 -9.27 -1.73 7.33
N ARG A 89 -8.31 -0.88 6.92
CA ARG A 89 -6.88 -1.01 7.22
C ARG A 89 -6.63 -1.14 8.71
N ASN A 90 -7.29 -0.32 9.55
CA ASN A 90 -7.12 -0.39 11.01
C ASN A 90 -7.52 -1.76 11.57
N SER A 91 -8.64 -2.31 11.11
CA SER A 91 -9.11 -3.63 11.54
C SER A 91 -8.22 -4.77 11.04
N LEU A 92 -7.78 -4.71 9.78
CA LEU A 92 -6.93 -5.72 9.18
C LEU A 92 -5.57 -5.81 9.88
N LEU A 93 -4.92 -4.67 10.14
CA LEU A 93 -3.56 -4.64 10.67
C LEU A 93 -3.51 -4.87 12.18
N HIS A 94 -4.47 -4.36 12.95
CA HIS A 94 -4.43 -4.48 14.42
C HIS A 94 -5.06 -5.77 14.95
N MET A 95 -6.15 -6.25 14.33
CA MET A 95 -6.92 -7.37 14.87
C MET A 95 -7.18 -8.49 13.86
N SER A 96 -6.78 -8.30 12.59
CA SER A 96 -7.12 -9.22 11.49
C SER A 96 -8.62 -9.51 11.38
N ASN A 97 -9.47 -8.50 11.59
CA ASN A 97 -10.91 -8.61 11.50
C ASN A 97 -11.50 -7.50 10.59
N LEU A 98 -12.84 -7.41 10.52
CA LEU A 98 -13.57 -6.42 9.71
C LEU A 98 -14.18 -5.29 10.54
N GLN A 99 -13.99 -5.30 11.86
CA GLN A 99 -14.73 -4.46 12.82
C GLN A 99 -13.81 -3.41 13.41
N SER A 100 -13.76 -2.23 12.79
CA SER A 100 -13.07 -1.07 13.37
C SER A 100 -13.96 -0.46 14.44
N ARG A 101 -13.42 0.40 15.31
CA ARG A 101 -14.26 1.13 16.28
C ARG A 101 -15.36 1.95 15.60
N LYS A 102 -15.09 2.48 14.40
CA LYS A 102 -16.07 3.26 13.63
C LYS A 102 -17.08 2.37 12.92
N VAL A 103 -16.67 1.19 12.46
CA VAL A 103 -17.60 0.17 11.93
C VAL A 103 -18.55 -0.32 13.03
N ALA A 104 -18.00 -0.67 14.20
CA ALA A 104 -18.77 -1.14 15.35
C ALA A 104 -19.77 -0.10 15.89
N THR A 105 -19.57 1.19 15.58
CA THR A 105 -20.47 2.29 15.96
C THR A 105 -21.37 2.76 14.81
N GLY A 106 -21.37 2.06 13.67
CA GLY A 106 -22.20 2.38 12.50
C GLY A 106 -21.83 3.67 11.78
N ARG A 107 -20.64 4.22 12.03
CA ARG A 107 -20.18 5.48 11.43
C ARG A 107 -19.57 5.31 10.04
N VAL A 108 -19.10 4.10 9.74
CA VAL A 108 -18.45 3.71 8.48
C VAL A 108 -18.88 2.29 8.16
N ARG A 109 -19.11 1.98 6.87
CA ARG A 109 -19.48 0.63 6.45
C ARG A 109 -18.36 -0.37 6.70
N ALA A 110 -18.73 -1.62 7.01
CA ALA A 110 -17.76 -2.71 7.03
C ALA A 110 -17.33 -3.04 5.60
N LEU A 111 -16.03 -3.13 5.34
CA LEU A 111 -15.55 -3.54 4.02
C LEU A 111 -15.26 -5.03 3.94
N ILE A 112 -15.74 -5.68 2.88
CA ILE A 112 -15.48 -7.09 2.57
C ILE A 112 -14.74 -7.18 1.23
N PRO A 113 -13.46 -7.61 1.23
CA PRO A 113 -12.74 -7.91 -0.01
C PRO A 113 -13.22 -9.23 -0.62
N TYR A 114 -13.35 -9.28 -1.94
CA TYR A 114 -13.63 -10.52 -2.68
C TYR A 114 -12.71 -10.71 -3.90
N ILE A 115 -12.71 -11.92 -4.44
CA ILE A 115 -12.01 -12.32 -5.68
C ILE A 115 -13.02 -12.90 -6.66
N GLY A 116 -12.83 -12.66 -7.95
CA GLY A 116 -13.72 -13.15 -9.01
C GLY A 116 -14.97 -12.29 -9.16
N LYS A 117 -16.11 -12.94 -9.41
CA LYS A 117 -17.41 -12.29 -9.59
C LYS A 117 -18.31 -12.65 -8.43
N LEU A 118 -19.00 -11.66 -7.86
CA LEU A 118 -20.06 -11.92 -6.90
C LEU A 118 -21.21 -12.63 -7.63
N HIS A 119 -21.77 -13.65 -6.99
CA HIS A 119 -22.95 -14.32 -7.52
C HIS A 119 -24.16 -13.35 -7.44
N PRO A 120 -25.06 -13.31 -8.43
CA PRO A 120 -26.22 -12.39 -8.44
C PRO A 120 -27.13 -12.50 -7.21
N ASN A 121 -27.08 -13.63 -6.50
CA ASN A 121 -27.90 -13.91 -5.32
C ASN A 121 -27.21 -13.54 -4.00
N VAL A 122 -26.02 -12.94 -4.03
CA VAL A 122 -25.42 -12.40 -2.81
C VAL A 122 -26.13 -11.10 -2.48
N GLU A 123 -27.06 -11.15 -1.53
CA GLU A 123 -27.69 -9.96 -0.96
C GLU A 123 -26.70 -9.29 -0.01
N LEU A 124 -26.22 -8.11 -0.40
CA LEU A 124 -25.40 -7.25 0.44
C LEU A 124 -26.26 -6.10 0.91
N ASP A 125 -26.26 -5.86 2.23
CA ASP A 125 -26.78 -4.60 2.74
C ASP A 125 -25.76 -3.49 2.41
N GLU A 126 -25.95 -2.86 1.25
CA GLU A 126 -25.04 -1.81 0.75
C GLU A 126 -24.97 -0.59 1.66
N LYS A 127 -25.92 -0.41 2.58
CA LYS A 127 -25.94 0.67 3.56
C LYS A 127 -24.92 0.43 4.67
N ASP A 128 -24.72 -0.82 5.08
CA ASP A 128 -23.86 -1.18 6.21
C ASP A 128 -22.57 -1.89 5.76
N THR A 129 -22.54 -2.41 4.53
CA THR A 129 -21.42 -3.19 3.97
C THR A 129 -20.98 -2.64 2.62
N GLY A 130 -19.69 -2.35 2.49
CA GLY A 130 -19.04 -2.09 1.21
C GLY A 130 -18.29 -3.33 0.73
N CYS A 131 -18.47 -3.73 -0.53
CA CYS A 131 -17.72 -4.83 -1.12
C CYS A 131 -16.81 -4.33 -2.23
N TYR A 132 -15.58 -4.84 -2.28
CA TYR A 132 -14.65 -4.49 -3.35
C TYR A 132 -13.86 -5.70 -3.84
N ASN A 133 -13.59 -5.73 -5.15
CA ASN A 133 -12.74 -6.75 -5.73
C ASN A 133 -11.27 -6.41 -5.44
N LEU A 134 -10.53 -7.30 -4.78
CA LEU A 134 -9.14 -7.03 -4.39
C LEU A 134 -8.22 -6.84 -5.61
N PHE A 135 -8.44 -7.57 -6.70
CA PHE A 135 -7.63 -7.39 -7.92
C PHE A 135 -7.88 -6.01 -8.56
N SER A 136 -9.13 -5.55 -8.56
CA SER A 136 -9.46 -4.19 -9.00
C SER A 136 -8.84 -3.14 -8.10
N LEU A 137 -8.82 -3.35 -6.78
CA LEU A 137 -8.12 -2.45 -5.85
C LEU A 137 -6.62 -2.37 -6.16
N ILE A 138 -5.94 -3.51 -6.33
CA ILE A 138 -4.51 -3.55 -6.70
C ILE A 138 -4.25 -2.73 -7.97
N LYS A 139 -5.12 -2.85 -8.99
CA LYS A 139 -4.99 -2.07 -10.23
C LYS A 139 -5.17 -0.57 -10.01
N ILE A 140 -6.17 -0.16 -9.23
CA ILE A 140 -6.40 1.25 -8.92
C ILE A 140 -5.21 1.85 -8.17
N ILE A 141 -4.65 1.13 -7.20
CA ILE A 141 -3.49 1.61 -6.44
C ILE A 141 -2.23 1.66 -7.33
N ALA A 142 -2.03 0.70 -8.23
CA ALA A 142 -0.94 0.75 -9.21
C ALA A 142 -1.08 1.96 -10.16
N GLN A 143 -2.29 2.25 -10.64
CA GLN A 143 -2.56 3.44 -11.45
C GLN A 143 -2.34 4.73 -10.65
N ALA A 144 -2.74 4.76 -9.38
CA ALA A 144 -2.51 5.90 -8.50
C ALA A 144 -1.01 6.15 -8.28
N CYS A 145 -0.21 5.09 -8.14
CA CYS A 145 1.25 5.21 -8.11
C CYS A 145 1.79 5.81 -9.41
N SER A 146 1.30 5.38 -10.58
CA SER A 146 1.68 5.99 -11.86
C SER A 146 1.35 7.49 -11.91
N ASN A 147 0.16 7.88 -11.46
CA ASN A 147 -0.26 9.30 -11.41
C ASN A 147 0.64 10.11 -10.47
N TRP A 148 0.99 9.52 -9.31
CA TRP A 148 1.91 10.12 -8.35
C TRP A 148 3.34 10.26 -8.91
N CYS A 149 3.89 9.24 -9.57
CA CYS A 149 5.20 9.28 -10.20
C CYS A 149 5.33 10.44 -11.20
N LEU A 150 4.29 10.68 -12.02
CA LEU A 150 4.25 11.78 -12.99
C LEU A 150 4.35 13.18 -12.36
N THR A 151 4.16 13.30 -11.04
CA THR A 151 4.35 14.59 -10.36
C THR A 151 5.82 14.94 -10.12
N TYR A 152 6.72 13.95 -10.08
CA TYR A 152 8.16 14.17 -9.90
C TYR A 152 8.84 14.77 -11.13
N ASP A 153 8.24 14.58 -12.31
CA ASP A 153 8.70 15.24 -13.54
C ASP A 153 8.38 16.74 -13.54
N LYS A 154 7.35 17.15 -12.79
CA LYS A 154 6.87 18.54 -12.71
C LYS A 154 7.49 19.32 -11.56
N ASP A 155 7.86 18.63 -10.47
CA ASP A 155 8.47 19.23 -9.30
C ASP A 155 9.66 18.40 -8.81
N ARG A 156 10.86 18.79 -9.25
CA ARG A 156 12.11 18.13 -8.86
C ARG A 156 12.45 18.30 -7.38
N ASN A 157 11.92 19.31 -6.69
CA ASN A 157 12.15 19.49 -5.25
C ASN A 157 11.53 18.35 -4.43
N LYS A 158 10.54 17.64 -4.99
CA LYS A 158 9.98 16.44 -4.37
C LYS A 158 10.97 15.31 -4.21
N ILE A 159 12.03 15.25 -5.02
CA ILE A 159 13.03 14.18 -4.95
C ILE A 159 13.78 14.24 -3.61
N GLN A 160 14.15 15.44 -3.15
CA GLN A 160 14.82 15.59 -1.86
C GLN A 160 13.92 15.09 -0.71
N SER A 161 12.69 15.59 -0.64
CA SER A 161 11.71 15.15 0.37
C SER A 161 11.43 13.65 0.29
N PHE A 162 11.40 13.09 -0.92
CA PHE A 162 11.27 11.65 -1.13
C PHE A 162 12.42 10.90 -0.47
N VAL A 163 13.68 11.26 -0.79
CA VAL A 163 14.87 10.59 -0.25
C VAL A 163 14.86 10.66 1.29
N GLU A 164 14.66 11.86 1.85
CA GLU A 164 14.68 12.08 3.30
C GLU A 164 13.67 11.19 4.04
N ARG A 165 12.49 10.96 3.45
CA ARG A 165 11.43 10.17 4.07
C ARG A 165 11.50 8.69 3.72
N TYR A 166 11.95 8.36 2.52
CA TYR A 166 12.14 6.99 2.07
C TYR A 166 13.28 6.28 2.82
N ASP A 167 14.29 7.04 3.27
CA ASP A 167 15.34 6.55 4.17
C ASP A 167 14.83 6.12 5.55
N LEU A 168 13.65 6.60 5.96
CA LEU A 168 13.03 6.26 7.25
C LEU A 168 12.18 4.99 7.19
N ILE A 169 11.82 4.53 5.99
CA ILE A 169 11.05 3.29 5.84
C ILE A 169 11.98 2.10 5.67
N VAL A 170 11.52 0.92 6.06
CA VAL A 170 12.25 -0.34 5.89
C VAL A 170 11.82 -1.04 4.60
N SER A 171 12.74 -1.77 3.98
CA SER A 171 12.41 -2.66 2.87
C SER A 171 13.28 -3.90 2.86
N ASP A 172 12.78 -4.98 2.26
CA ASP A 172 13.50 -6.25 2.15
C ASP A 172 14.84 -6.07 1.43
N ALA A 173 14.92 -5.18 0.44
CA ALA A 173 16.16 -4.84 -0.25
C ALA A 173 17.25 -4.24 0.67
N ARG A 174 16.84 -3.68 1.81
CA ARG A 174 17.72 -3.06 2.82
C ARG A 174 17.80 -3.90 4.10
N MET A 175 17.23 -5.10 4.12
CA MET A 175 17.36 -6.02 5.24
C MET A 175 18.77 -6.64 5.25
N LEU A 176 19.42 -6.65 6.40
CA LEU A 176 20.69 -7.35 6.57
C LEU A 176 20.43 -8.85 6.78
N HIS A 177 20.89 -9.66 5.83
CA HIS A 177 20.96 -11.12 5.98
C HIS A 177 22.39 -11.51 6.34
N ILE A 178 22.61 -11.92 7.59
CA ILE A 178 23.92 -12.34 8.08
C ILE A 178 23.91 -13.87 8.17
N GLU A 179 24.66 -14.52 7.28
CA GLU A 179 24.88 -15.96 7.35
C GLU A 179 25.88 -16.27 8.47
N TYR A 180 25.42 -16.98 9.49
CA TYR A 180 26.28 -17.53 10.54
C TYR A 180 26.55 -19.00 10.25
N HIS A 181 27.81 -19.34 9.96
CA HIS A 181 28.24 -20.73 9.90
C HIS A 181 28.84 -21.12 11.25
N GLU A 182 28.23 -22.10 11.93
CA GLU A 182 28.82 -22.70 13.12
C GLU A 182 30.20 -23.26 12.75
N PRO A 183 31.25 -22.96 13.54
CA PRO A 183 32.56 -23.56 13.31
C PRO A 183 32.45 -25.07 13.48
N GLN A 184 32.81 -25.81 12.43
CA GLN A 184 32.98 -27.27 12.51
C GLN A 184 34.17 -27.54 13.44
N ASN A 185 33.89 -27.96 14.66
CA ASN A 185 34.91 -28.50 15.56
C ASN A 185 35.36 -29.85 14.99
N TYR A 186 36.55 -29.88 14.38
CA TYR A 186 37.25 -31.10 13.97
C TYR A 186 38.00 -31.71 15.16
#